data_AF-A0A0G0L8L9-F1
#
_entry.id   AF-A0A0G0L8L9-F1
#
_cell.length_a   1.000
_cell.length_b   1.000
_cell.length_c   1.000
_cell.angle_alpha   90.00
_cell.angle_beta   90.00
_cell.angle_gamma   90.00
#
_symmetry.space_group_name_H-M   'P 1'
#
loop_
_entity.id
_entity.type
_entity.pdbx_description
1 polymer ?
#
loop_
_entity_poly.entity_id
_entity_poly.type
_entity_poly.pdbx_seq_one_letter_code
_entity_poly.pdbx_strand_id
1 'polypeptide(L)'
;MIFLNNLTAALYSKKYIFFHAINSRVATLIFLNNHINLLELHLSDCLNITIPKELNLPRIEKLNISYNPKIDQTCLTTIAQFTTLKSLDLSGDYTVNPEDLHQLQTLPCLEELYLFTHLIHTPESPINITSLFPHAKKIGYCNRFVVNEVITSIAEGYIAQ
;
A
#
# COMPACT_ATOMS: atom_id res chain seq x y z
N MET A 1 6.28 -23.41 2.40
CA MET A 1 6.25 -22.47 3.54
C MET A 1 7.59 -21.74 3.57
N ILE A 2 7.67 -20.53 3.02
CA ILE A 2 8.89 -19.72 3.10
C ILE A 2 8.83 -18.96 4.42
N PHE A 3 9.78 -19.23 5.31
CA PHE A 3 9.97 -18.42 6.52
C PHE A 3 10.66 -17.12 6.09
N LEU A 4 9.96 -15.99 6.22
CA LEU A 4 10.51 -14.66 5.88
C LEU A 4 11.82 -14.36 6.63
N ASN A 5 12.03 -14.99 7.79
CA ASN A 5 13.24 -14.86 8.61
C ASN A 5 14.50 -15.46 7.97
N ASN A 6 14.39 -16.33 6.95
CA ASN A 6 15.53 -16.95 6.26
C ASN A 6 15.97 -16.20 4.98
N LEU A 7 15.34 -15.05 4.66
CA LEU A 7 15.63 -14.28 3.45
C LEU A 7 16.65 -13.14 3.65
N THR A 8 17.17 -12.97 4.86
CA THR A 8 17.87 -11.75 5.29
C THR A 8 19.13 -11.45 4.49
N ALA A 9 20.05 -12.40 4.29
CA ALA A 9 21.32 -12.10 3.60
C ALA A 9 21.18 -11.77 2.10
N ALA A 10 20.30 -12.47 1.38
CA ALA A 10 20.16 -12.32 -0.08
C ALA A 10 19.33 -11.10 -0.51
N LEU A 11 18.61 -10.48 0.43
CA LEU A 11 17.75 -9.32 0.15
C LEU A 11 18.44 -7.98 0.50
N TYR A 12 19.51 -7.96 1.30
CA TYR A 12 20.12 -6.70 1.80
C TYR A 12 20.58 -5.74 0.70
N SER A 13 21.05 -6.27 -0.43
CA SER A 13 21.49 -5.46 -1.57
C SER A 13 20.36 -5.14 -2.55
N LYS A 14 19.17 -5.70 -2.37
CA LYS A 14 18.08 -5.53 -3.32
C LYS A 14 17.38 -4.20 -3.11
N LYS A 15 17.25 -3.46 -4.21
CA LYS A 15 16.41 -2.26 -4.31
C LYS A 15 14.92 -2.60 -4.47
N TYR A 16 14.61 -3.84 -4.81
CA TYR A 16 13.27 -4.29 -5.15
C TYR A 16 12.99 -5.62 -4.45
N ILE A 17 11.91 -5.68 -3.68
CA ILE A 17 11.47 -6.89 -2.99
C ILE A 17 10.02 -7.16 -3.36
N PHE A 18 9.76 -8.39 -3.84
CA PHE A 18 8.44 -8.84 -4.25
C PHE A 18 8.06 -10.07 -3.44
N PHE A 19 6.95 -9.94 -2.72
CA PHE A 19 6.22 -10.99 -2.04
C PHE A 19 4.78 -10.95 -2.55
N HIS A 20 4.29 -12.08 -3.03
CA HIS A 20 2.94 -12.23 -3.52
C HIS A 20 2.36 -13.54 -3.00
N ALA A 21 1.09 -13.52 -2.57
CA ALA A 21 0.36 -14.70 -2.11
C ALA A 21 1.06 -15.45 -0.96
N ILE A 22 1.80 -14.73 -0.10
CA ILE A 22 2.51 -15.35 1.03
C ILE A 22 1.55 -15.50 2.21
N ASN A 23 0.98 -16.70 2.33
CA ASN A 23 0.25 -17.12 3.52
C ASN A 23 1.23 -17.57 4.61
N SER A 24 2.03 -16.64 5.15
CA SER A 24 2.92 -16.92 6.28
C SER A 24 2.28 -16.50 7.60
N ARG A 25 2.53 -17.29 8.65
CA ARG A 25 2.19 -16.91 10.03
C ARG A 25 3.11 -15.74 10.43
N VAL A 26 2.53 -14.55 10.56
CA VAL A 26 3.09 -13.34 11.18
C VAL A 26 4.62 -13.25 11.05
N ALA A 27 5.11 -12.79 9.91
CA ALA A 27 6.43 -12.20 9.86
C ALA A 27 6.24 -10.69 9.98
N THR A 28 6.69 -10.12 11.09
CA THR A 28 6.76 -8.67 11.21
C THR A 28 7.81 -8.19 10.20
N LEU A 29 7.48 -7.15 9.43
CA LEU A 29 8.37 -6.62 8.39
C LEU A 29 9.64 -5.94 8.94
N ILE A 30 9.85 -6.00 10.26
CA ILE A 30 10.93 -5.28 10.94
C ILE A 30 12.34 -5.67 10.45
N PHE A 31 12.49 -6.88 9.91
CA PHE A 31 13.75 -7.29 9.30
C PHE A 31 14.15 -6.39 8.12
N LEU A 32 13.19 -5.72 7.48
CA LEU A 32 13.42 -4.78 6.39
C LEU A 32 14.09 -3.46 6.84
N ASN A 33 14.13 -3.14 8.15
CA ASN A 33 14.79 -1.92 8.64
C ASN A 33 16.27 -1.83 8.28
N ASN A 34 16.91 -2.97 8.08
CA ASN A 34 18.30 -3.05 7.66
C ASN A 34 18.48 -2.84 6.14
N HIS A 35 17.40 -2.72 5.36
CA HIS A 35 17.40 -2.54 3.91
C HIS A 35 17.28 -1.06 3.53
N ILE A 36 18.25 -0.26 3.96
CA ILE A 36 18.26 1.20 3.78
C ILE A 36 18.24 1.66 2.30
N ASN A 37 18.45 0.75 1.35
CA ASN A 37 18.46 1.01 -0.08
C ASN A 37 17.20 0.50 -0.82
N LEU A 38 16.20 -0.02 -0.09
CA LEU A 38 14.96 -0.51 -0.68
C LEU A 38 14.18 0.65 -1.30
N LEU A 39 13.86 0.53 -2.58
CA LEU A 39 13.09 1.51 -3.36
C LEU A 39 11.67 1.02 -3.64
N GLU A 40 11.48 -0.29 -3.85
CA GLU A 40 10.16 -0.85 -4.14
C GLU A 40 9.91 -2.10 -3.29
N LEU A 41 8.74 -2.12 -2.65
CA LEU A 41 8.27 -3.21 -1.82
C LEU A 41 6.86 -3.62 -2.25
N HIS A 42 6.74 -4.85 -2.73
CA HIS A 42 5.46 -5.44 -3.12
C HIS A 42 5.13 -6.56 -2.15
N LEU A 43 3.97 -6.46 -1.52
CA LEU A 43 3.45 -7.34 -0.48
C LEU A 43 1.98 -7.69 -0.77
N SER A 44 1.58 -7.72 -2.04
CA SER A 44 0.18 -7.93 -2.40
C SER A 44 -0.29 -9.34 -2.02
N ASP A 45 -1.54 -9.44 -1.57
CA ASP A 45 -2.17 -10.71 -1.17
C ASP A 45 -1.36 -11.50 -0.12
N CYS A 46 -0.78 -10.78 0.83
CA CYS A 46 -0.03 -11.37 1.94
C CYS A 46 -0.90 -11.33 3.21
N LEU A 47 -1.97 -12.14 3.23
CA LEU A 47 -3.12 -12.13 4.16
C LEU A 47 -2.87 -11.91 5.67
N ASN A 48 -1.64 -12.07 6.16
CA ASN A 48 -1.26 -11.93 7.56
C ASN A 48 -0.15 -10.91 7.82
N ILE A 49 0.17 -10.03 6.86
CA ILE A 49 1.13 -8.95 7.09
C ILE A 49 0.54 -7.86 7.98
N THR A 50 1.42 -7.22 8.73
CA THR A 50 1.15 -5.98 9.45
C THR A 50 2.34 -5.06 9.22
N ILE A 51 2.10 -3.77 9.08
CA ILE A 51 3.15 -2.75 9.01
C ILE A 51 3.41 -2.27 10.45
N PRO A 52 4.49 -2.71 11.11
CA PRO A 52 4.77 -2.30 12.49
C PRO A 52 5.23 -0.84 12.51
N LYS A 53 4.88 -0.09 13.56
CA LYS A 53 5.23 1.33 13.71
C LYS A 53 6.73 1.62 13.66
N GLU A 54 7.56 0.62 13.96
CA GLU A 54 9.02 0.72 13.93
C GLU A 54 9.61 0.44 12.54
N LEU A 55 8.78 0.10 11.54
CA LEU A 55 9.25 -0.11 10.17
C LEU A 55 9.77 1.22 9.60
N ASN A 56 11.04 1.23 9.22
CA ASN A 56 11.69 2.39 8.64
C ASN A 56 12.35 2.02 7.31
N LEU A 57 11.84 2.59 6.23
CA LEU A 57 12.33 2.41 4.87
C LEU A 57 12.65 3.79 4.27
N PRO A 58 13.81 4.38 4.57
CA PRO A 58 14.07 5.81 4.33
C PRO A 58 14.10 6.21 2.86
N ARG A 59 14.19 5.24 1.94
CA ARG A 59 14.31 5.46 0.49
C ARG A 59 13.16 4.83 -0.32
N ILE A 60 12.12 4.33 0.34
CA ILE A 60 11.03 3.64 -0.36
C ILE A 60 10.28 4.62 -1.26
N GLU A 61 10.22 4.30 -2.55
CA GLU A 61 9.50 5.10 -3.55
C GLU A 61 8.19 4.44 -3.96
N LYS A 62 8.10 3.11 -3.92
CA LYS A 62 6.87 2.38 -4.26
C LYS A 62 6.53 1.33 -3.21
N LEU A 63 5.29 1.35 -2.74
CA LEU A 63 4.75 0.38 -1.80
C LEU A 63 3.44 -0.19 -2.35
N ASN A 64 3.43 -1.49 -2.62
CA ASN A 64 2.20 -2.21 -2.92
C ASN A 64 1.86 -3.11 -1.74
N ILE A 65 0.76 -2.81 -1.07
CA ILE A 65 0.19 -3.61 0.03
C ILE A 65 -1.27 -3.94 -0.26
N SER A 66 -1.64 -4.03 -1.54
CA SER A 66 -2.98 -4.39 -1.98
C SER A 66 -3.41 -5.79 -1.51
N TYR A 67 -4.72 -5.99 -1.36
CA TYR A 67 -5.34 -7.26 -0.98
C TYR A 67 -4.85 -7.82 0.36
N ASN A 68 -4.56 -6.95 1.32
CA ASN A 68 -4.15 -7.30 2.68
C ASN A 68 -5.25 -6.96 3.70
N PRO A 69 -5.96 -7.98 4.24
CA PRO A 69 -7.13 -7.80 5.11
C PRO A 69 -6.83 -7.24 6.50
N LYS A 70 -5.56 -7.00 6.82
CA LYS A 70 -5.09 -6.52 8.13
C LYS A 70 -4.46 -5.13 8.06
N ILE A 71 -4.52 -4.46 6.90
CA ILE A 71 -4.06 -3.08 6.77
C ILE A 71 -5.11 -2.17 7.41
N ASP A 72 -4.73 -1.55 8.53
CA ASP A 72 -5.58 -0.68 9.32
C ASP A 72 -4.99 0.72 9.43
N GLN A 73 -5.64 1.57 10.22
CA GLN A 73 -5.19 2.94 10.47
C GLN A 73 -3.77 3.04 11.07
N THR A 74 -3.37 2.05 11.89
CA THR A 74 -2.02 1.99 12.47
C THR A 74 -0.98 1.79 11.38
N CYS A 75 -1.30 0.95 10.38
CA CYS A 75 -0.45 0.74 9.21
C CYS A 75 -0.29 2.05 8.42
N LEU A 76 -1.38 2.78 8.17
CA LEU A 76 -1.33 4.06 7.44
C LEU A 76 -0.51 5.13 8.17
N THR A 77 -0.62 5.19 9.50
CA THR A 77 0.17 6.11 10.34
C THR A 77 1.67 5.83 10.19
N THR A 78 2.05 4.56 10.03
CA THR A 78 3.44 4.18 9.78
C THR A 78 3.87 4.57 8.36
N ILE A 79 3.02 4.29 7.36
CA ILE A 79 3.30 4.61 5.95
C ILE A 79 3.48 6.12 5.74
N ALA A 80 2.76 6.96 6.49
CA ALA A 80 2.90 8.41 6.46
C ALA A 80 4.33 8.91 6.79
N GLN A 81 5.17 8.08 7.43
CA GLN A 81 6.57 8.40 7.72
C GLN A 81 7.50 8.22 6.51
N PHE A 82 7.04 7.54 5.44
CA PHE A 82 7.82 7.28 4.25
C PHE A 82 7.79 8.48 3.31
N THR A 83 8.51 9.54 3.67
CA THR A 83 8.49 10.83 2.97
C THR A 83 8.99 10.78 1.52
N THR A 84 9.67 9.70 1.12
CA THR A 84 10.14 9.46 -0.25
C THR A 84 9.13 8.70 -1.12
N LEU A 85 8.00 8.27 -0.56
CA LEU A 85 7.01 7.45 -1.24
C LEU A 85 6.32 8.23 -2.36
N LYS A 86 6.37 7.67 -3.57
CA LYS A 86 5.77 8.23 -4.80
C LYS A 86 4.55 7.45 -5.26
N SER A 87 4.51 6.15 -5.00
CA SER A 87 3.40 5.27 -5.41
C SER A 87 2.97 4.39 -4.24
N LEU A 88 1.67 4.42 -3.94
CA LEU A 88 1.04 3.59 -2.91
C LEU A 88 -0.17 2.87 -3.49
N ASP A 89 -0.20 1.54 -3.35
CA ASP A 89 -1.33 0.71 -3.73
C ASP A 89 -1.93 0.02 -2.50
N LEU A 90 -3.15 0.45 -2.15
CA LEU A 90 -4.03 -0.04 -1.09
C LEU A 90 -5.28 -0.73 -1.67
N SER A 91 -5.27 -1.06 -2.96
CA SER A 91 -6.44 -1.65 -3.61
C SER A 91 -6.83 -2.99 -2.97
N GLY A 92 -8.12 -3.26 -2.82
CA GLY A 92 -8.60 -4.50 -2.22
C GLY A 92 -8.45 -4.60 -0.69
N ASP A 93 -7.90 -3.57 -0.03
CA ASP A 93 -7.87 -3.46 1.43
C ASP A 93 -9.21 -2.92 1.92
N TYR A 94 -9.98 -3.76 2.61
CA TYR A 94 -11.36 -3.46 3.00
C TYR A 94 -11.50 -2.96 4.46
N THR A 95 -10.39 -2.93 5.19
CA THR A 95 -10.33 -2.50 6.60
C THR A 95 -9.95 -1.04 6.78
N VAL A 96 -9.42 -0.40 5.73
CA VAL A 96 -9.17 1.04 5.69
C VAL A 96 -10.50 1.76 5.53
N ASN A 97 -10.76 2.79 6.32
CA ASN A 97 -11.88 3.70 6.12
C ASN A 97 -11.42 4.99 5.42
N PRO A 98 -12.32 5.77 4.80
CA PRO A 98 -11.94 7.00 4.12
C PRO A 98 -11.24 8.02 5.03
N GLU A 99 -11.70 8.15 6.28
CA GLU A 99 -11.10 9.04 7.31
C GLU A 99 -9.64 8.67 7.62
N ASP A 100 -9.28 7.39 7.49
CA ASP A 100 -7.93 6.91 7.78
C ASP A 100 -6.91 7.44 6.75
N LEU A 101 -7.38 7.76 5.54
CA LEU A 101 -6.54 8.33 4.47
C LEU A 101 -5.98 9.71 4.82
N HIS A 102 -6.56 10.44 5.79
CA HIS A 102 -6.01 11.71 6.26
C HIS A 102 -4.59 11.58 6.81
N GLN A 103 -4.16 10.41 7.28
CA GLN A 103 -2.76 10.20 7.70
C GLN A 103 -1.79 10.37 6.52
N LEU A 104 -2.22 9.97 5.32
CA LEU A 104 -1.39 9.93 4.12
C LEU A 104 -1.29 11.29 3.42
N GLN A 105 -2.15 12.26 3.76
CA GLN A 105 -2.13 13.60 3.16
C GLN A 105 -0.80 14.35 3.40
N THR A 106 -0.01 13.87 4.38
CA THR A 106 1.29 14.41 4.75
C THR A 106 2.44 13.95 3.85
N LEU A 107 2.20 12.98 2.96
CA LEU A 107 3.23 12.42 2.08
C LEU A 107 3.61 13.43 0.97
N PRO A 108 4.80 14.06 1.04
CA PRO A 108 5.12 15.21 0.20
C PRO A 108 5.45 14.84 -1.25
N CYS A 109 5.75 13.56 -1.51
CA CYS A 109 6.15 13.07 -2.82
C CYS A 109 5.14 12.10 -3.45
N LEU A 110 3.97 11.89 -2.83
CA LEU A 110 3.00 10.92 -3.33
C LEU A 110 2.39 11.41 -4.66
N GLU A 111 2.67 10.69 -5.73
CA GLU A 111 2.20 11.01 -7.08
C GLU A 111 1.10 10.06 -7.55
N GLU A 112 1.15 8.80 -7.10
CA GLU A 112 0.21 7.76 -7.50
C GLU A 112 -0.41 7.08 -6.27
N LEU A 113 -1.74 7.04 -6.23
CA LEU A 113 -2.50 6.37 -5.17
C LEU A 113 -3.56 5.46 -5.79
N TYR A 114 -3.55 4.18 -5.42
CA TYR A 114 -4.55 3.21 -5.85
C TYR A 114 -5.38 2.77 -4.65
N LEU A 115 -6.70 2.93 -4.73
CA LEU A 115 -7.64 2.69 -3.65
C LEU A 115 -8.71 1.66 -4.04
N PHE A 116 -9.38 1.12 -3.02
CA PHE A 116 -10.56 0.28 -3.24
C PHE A 116 -11.82 1.14 -3.45
N THR A 117 -12.70 0.75 -4.39
CA THR A 117 -13.87 1.56 -4.77
C THR A 117 -14.84 1.87 -3.63
N HIS A 118 -14.92 1.01 -2.62
CA HIS A 118 -15.78 1.24 -1.46
C HIS A 118 -15.34 2.44 -0.61
N LEU A 119 -14.09 2.91 -0.74
CA LEU A 119 -13.60 4.09 -0.03
C LEU A 119 -14.14 5.42 -0.58
N ILE A 120 -14.73 5.45 -1.79
CA ILE A 120 -15.12 6.71 -2.46
C ILE A 120 -16.64 6.78 -2.71
N HIS A 121 -17.36 5.66 -2.57
CA HIS A 121 -18.75 5.54 -3.00
C HIS A 121 -19.76 5.31 -1.87
N THR A 122 -19.40 5.52 -0.60
CA THR A 122 -20.41 5.42 0.47
C THR A 122 -21.14 6.76 0.63
N PRO A 123 -22.48 6.75 0.80
CA PRO A 123 -23.26 7.97 1.06
C PRO A 123 -22.87 8.68 2.36
N GLU A 124 -22.09 8.01 3.22
CA GLU A 124 -21.55 8.51 4.49
C GLU A 124 -20.10 8.99 4.39
N SER A 125 -19.45 8.90 3.22
CA SER A 125 -18.08 9.40 3.02
C SER A 125 -18.06 10.65 2.17
N PRO A 126 -18.07 11.84 2.80
CA PRO A 126 -17.89 13.11 2.11
C PRO A 126 -16.43 13.39 1.75
N ILE A 127 -15.53 12.40 1.83
CA ILE A 127 -14.11 12.64 1.57
C ILE A 127 -13.91 12.82 0.07
N ASN A 128 -13.67 14.07 -0.29
CA ASN A 128 -13.18 14.41 -1.60
C ASN A 128 -11.70 14.00 -1.70
N ILE A 129 -11.46 12.78 -2.17
CA ILE A 129 -10.12 12.20 -2.37
C ILE A 129 -9.23 13.13 -3.20
N THR A 130 -9.78 13.83 -4.21
CA THR A 130 -8.99 14.79 -5.01
C THR A 130 -8.57 16.02 -4.22
N SER A 131 -9.37 16.45 -3.24
CA SER A 131 -8.98 17.54 -2.32
C SER A 131 -8.02 17.06 -1.24
N LEU A 132 -8.08 15.78 -0.87
CA LEU A 132 -7.19 15.19 0.12
C LEU A 132 -5.77 14.95 -0.44
N PHE A 133 -5.68 14.61 -1.73
CA PHE A 133 -4.42 14.40 -2.44
C PHE A 133 -4.31 15.32 -3.66
N PRO A 134 -4.27 16.66 -3.45
CA PRO A 134 -4.27 17.61 -4.55
C PRO A 134 -2.99 17.55 -5.38
N HIS A 135 -1.91 16.96 -4.84
CA HIS A 135 -0.63 16.79 -5.54
C HIS A 135 -0.50 15.46 -6.28
N ALA A 136 -1.44 14.52 -6.09
CA ALA A 136 -1.39 13.23 -6.76
C ALA A 136 -1.70 13.41 -8.25
N LYS A 137 -0.78 12.94 -9.09
CA LYS A 137 -0.91 12.94 -10.56
C LYS A 137 -1.87 11.87 -11.04
N LYS A 138 -1.99 10.79 -10.26
CA LYS A 138 -2.85 9.64 -10.59
C LYS A 138 -3.52 9.11 -9.35
N ILE A 139 -4.83 9.01 -9.40
CA ILE A 139 -5.63 8.30 -8.41
C ILE A 139 -6.41 7.22 -9.14
N GLY A 140 -6.12 5.96 -8.82
CA GLY A 140 -6.75 4.79 -9.42
C GLY A 140 -7.70 4.09 -8.46
N TYR A 141 -8.69 3.39 -9.01
CA TYR A 141 -9.71 2.70 -8.21
C TYR A 141 -9.89 1.26 -8.68
N CYS A 142 -9.93 0.33 -7.74
CA CYS A 142 -10.16 -1.09 -8.01
C CYS A 142 -11.52 -1.53 -7.48
N ASN A 143 -12.33 -2.15 -8.34
CA ASN A 143 -13.64 -2.68 -7.99
C ASN A 143 -13.60 -4.21 -7.90
N ARG A 144 -13.96 -4.80 -6.75
CA ARG A 144 -14.05 -6.26 -6.58
C ARG A 144 -15.34 -6.85 -7.15
N PHE A 145 -16.23 -6.07 -7.74
CA PHE A 145 -17.40 -6.62 -8.44
C PHE A 145 -17.14 -7.08 -9.89
N VAL A 146 -15.89 -7.01 -10.38
CA VAL A 146 -15.47 -7.64 -11.65
C VAL A 146 -14.66 -8.92 -11.40
N VAL A 147 -15.04 -9.70 -10.39
CA VAL A 147 -14.46 -11.03 -10.16
C VAL A 147 -15.31 -12.02 -10.94
N ASN A 148 -15.06 -12.14 -12.26
CA ASN A 148 -15.10 -13.44 -12.95
C ASN A 148 -14.73 -13.42 -14.43
N GLU A 149 -14.50 -12.28 -15.07
CA GLU A 149 -13.91 -12.28 -16.41
C GLU A 149 -12.83 -11.21 -16.52
N VAL A 150 -11.61 -11.69 -16.75
CA VAL A 150 -10.45 -10.92 -17.21
C VAL A 150 -9.68 -10.15 -16.12
N ILE A 151 -8.38 -10.45 -16.03
CA ILE A 151 -7.31 -9.73 -15.31
C ILE A 151 -7.08 -8.33 -15.97
N THR A 152 -8.13 -7.60 -16.37
CA THR A 152 -7.98 -6.36 -17.14
C THR A 152 -9.12 -5.38 -16.90
N SER A 153 -9.37 -5.05 -15.64
CA SER A 153 -10.09 -3.83 -15.31
C SER A 153 -9.55 -3.23 -14.02
N ILE A 154 -8.35 -2.63 -14.12
CA ILE A 154 -8.18 -1.32 -13.52
C ILE A 154 -9.32 -0.51 -14.14
N ALA A 155 -10.33 -0.15 -13.35
CA ALA A 155 -11.21 0.93 -13.77
C ALA A 155 -10.30 2.15 -13.79
N GLU A 156 -9.75 2.46 -14.96
CA GLU A 156 -8.98 3.65 -15.25
C GLU A 156 -9.91 4.86 -15.14
N GLY A 157 -10.41 5.12 -13.93
CA GLY A 157 -10.93 6.41 -13.53
C GLY A 157 -9.73 7.35 -13.45
N TYR A 158 -9.19 7.74 -14.60
CA TYR A 158 -8.21 8.81 -14.68
C TYR A 158 -8.89 10.11 -14.26
N ILE A 159 -8.56 10.59 -13.07
CA ILE A 159 -8.69 12.01 -12.77
C ILE A 159 -7.37 12.62 -13.23
N ALA A 160 -7.29 12.96 -14.52
CA ALA A 160 -6.22 13.81 -15.02
C ALA A 160 -6.43 15.21 -14.41
N GLN A 161 -5.42 15.73 -13.72
CA GLN A 161 -5.35 17.15 -13.35
C GLN A 161 -4.86 17.98 -14.53
#